data_AF-A0A7L0DF15-F1
#
_entry.id   AF-A0A7L0DF15-F1
#
_cell.length_a   1.000
_cell.length_b   1.000
_cell.length_c   1.000
_cell.angle_alpha   90.00
_cell.angle_beta   90.00
_cell.angle_gamma   90.00
#
_symmetry.space_group_name_H-M   'P 1'
#
loop_
_entity.id
_entity.type
_entity.pdbx_description
1 polymer ?
#
loop_
_entity_poly.entity_id
_entity_poly.type
_entity_poly.pdbx_seq_one_letter_code
_entity_poly.pdbx_strand_id
1 'polypeptide(L)'
;TQVFQMLQTILFMNVSSAEVSGVVLLGDVPIYAVDPANWSIHFHWPWSRQAASEGDAEKIKSHLKIYLRNMIQYVHEVAQEEQLDYPLVVQIRAGCVLYPNRTSWGFMDIGEGGRDLIAFEVERQHWEPRKPSTLAELVSKSFNSKKAITAMLEHLLSNSCQRHIFTLRRYGKTALERQELPVATVFARTPRPDQILLVCHVTGFYPRPVSVAWLRDGQEVPPGPSLNTTAILPNADLTYQLRSILAVAPRDGHSYACRVRHRSLGTRSLLIPWG
;
A
#
# COMPACT_ATOMS: atom_id res chain seq x y z
N THR A 1 12.83 6.22 -0.86
CA THR A 1 12.27 5.77 0.44
C THR A 1 11.58 4.43 0.23
N GLN A 2 11.67 3.52 1.20
CA GLN A 2 10.97 2.24 1.18
C GLN A 2 10.01 2.17 2.37
N VAL A 3 8.84 1.57 2.18
CA VAL A 3 7.83 1.43 3.25
C VAL A 3 7.57 -0.05 3.44
N PHE A 4 7.81 -0.56 4.63
CA PHE A 4 7.33 -1.87 5.05
C PHE A 4 6.12 -1.66 5.93
N GLN A 5 4.99 -2.26 5.56
CA GLN A 5 3.74 -2.05 6.29
C GLN A 5 2.87 -3.30 6.32
N MET A 6 2.29 -3.54 7.48
CA MET A 6 1.19 -4.45 7.71
C MET A 6 -0.12 -3.66 7.66
N LEU A 7 -1.07 -4.16 6.89
CA LEU A 7 -2.45 -3.71 6.87
C LEU A 7 -3.30 -4.88 7.34
N GLN A 8 -3.91 -4.74 8.51
CA GLN A 8 -4.77 -5.75 9.10
C GLN A 8 -6.17 -5.18 9.27
N THR A 9 -7.18 -5.99 8.95
CA THR A 9 -8.59 -5.69 9.18
C THR A 9 -9.21 -6.84 9.95
N ILE A 10 -9.94 -6.51 11.01
CA ILE A 10 -10.71 -7.45 11.80
C ILE A 10 -12.17 -7.02 11.72
N LEU A 11 -13.01 -7.90 11.18
CA LEU A 11 -14.44 -7.71 11.08
C LEU A 11 -15.11 -8.55 12.16
N PHE A 12 -15.81 -7.90 13.08
CA PHE A 12 -16.64 -8.56 14.08
C PHE A 12 -18.09 -8.48 13.63
N MET A 13 -18.67 -9.62 13.25
CA MET A 13 -20.06 -9.68 12.76
C MET A 13 -21.08 -9.65 13.89
N ASN A 14 -20.71 -10.21 15.05
CA ASN A 14 -21.51 -10.26 16.27
C ASN A 14 -20.60 -10.55 17.47
N VAL A 15 -21.20 -10.70 18.65
CA VAL A 15 -20.52 -10.97 19.93
C VAL A 15 -19.65 -12.24 19.99
N SER A 16 -19.79 -13.15 19.01
CA SER A 16 -19.11 -14.46 18.99
C SER A 16 -18.26 -14.71 17.76
N SER A 17 -18.21 -13.76 16.81
CA SER A 17 -17.61 -13.97 15.50
C SER A 17 -16.66 -12.84 15.13
N ALA A 18 -15.44 -13.22 14.73
CA ALA A 18 -14.42 -12.32 14.21
C ALA A 18 -13.72 -12.94 13.00
N GLU A 19 -13.66 -12.21 11.90
CA GLU A 19 -12.88 -12.54 10.72
C GLU A 19 -11.65 -11.64 10.66
N VAL A 20 -10.47 -12.25 10.43
CA VAL A 20 -9.20 -11.53 10.35
C VAL A 20 -8.66 -11.64 8.94
N SER A 21 -8.36 -10.49 8.34
CA SER A 21 -7.58 -10.39 7.11
C SER A 21 -6.36 -9.52 7.35
N GLY A 22 -5.24 -9.87 6.73
CA GLY A 22 -4.02 -9.09 6.86
C GLY A 22 -3.09 -9.29 5.68
N VAL A 23 -2.45 -8.21 5.24
CA VAL A 23 -1.42 -8.23 4.22
C VAL A 23 -0.22 -7.42 4.67
N VAL A 24 0.98 -7.92 4.40
CA VAL A 24 2.22 -7.20 4.61
C VAL A 24 2.88 -6.89 3.29
N LEU A 25 3.28 -5.64 3.12
CA LEU A 25 3.80 -5.06 1.88
C LEU A 25 5.20 -4.50 2.12
N LEU A 26 6.09 -4.66 1.13
CA LEU A 26 7.31 -3.86 1.00
C LEU A 26 7.20 -3.02 -0.26
N GLY A 27 7.00 -1.71 -0.09
CA GLY A 27 6.51 -0.84 -1.16
C GLY A 27 5.12 -1.32 -1.59
N ASP A 28 4.99 -1.66 -2.86
CA ASP A 28 3.75 -2.20 -3.43
C ASP A 28 3.80 -3.73 -3.62
N VAL A 29 4.86 -4.40 -3.14
CA VAL A 29 5.01 -5.85 -3.30
C VAL A 29 4.43 -6.58 -2.09
N PRO A 30 3.40 -7.44 -2.26
CA PRO A 30 2.88 -8.26 -1.18
C PRO A 30 3.91 -9.31 -0.80
N ILE A 31 4.23 -9.38 0.49
CA ILE A 31 5.26 -10.25 1.05
C ILE A 31 4.61 -11.49 1.64
N TYR A 32 3.66 -11.28 2.54
CA TYR A 32 2.84 -12.35 3.10
C TYR A 32 1.45 -11.83 3.49
N ALA A 33 0.48 -12.76 3.55
CA ALA A 33 -0.89 -12.52 3.97
C ALA A 33 -1.28 -13.46 5.11
N VAL A 34 -2.26 -13.08 5.90
CA VAL A 34 -2.86 -13.94 6.93
C VAL A 34 -4.04 -14.68 6.31
N ASP A 35 -4.04 -16.00 6.40
CA ASP A 35 -5.14 -16.87 5.97
C ASP A 35 -6.34 -16.66 6.92
N PRO A 36 -7.49 -16.18 6.42
CA PRO A 36 -8.67 -15.92 7.26
C PRO A 36 -9.23 -17.17 7.95
N ALA A 37 -9.05 -18.36 7.36
CA ALA A 37 -9.66 -19.59 7.86
C ALA A 37 -8.93 -20.19 9.07
N ASN A 38 -7.61 -20.00 9.16
CA ASN A 38 -6.77 -20.67 10.16
C ASN A 38 -5.70 -19.77 10.80
N TRP A 39 -5.62 -18.50 10.39
CA TRP A 39 -4.67 -17.49 10.84
C TRP A 39 -3.20 -17.91 10.66
N SER A 40 -2.91 -18.72 9.65
CA SER A 40 -1.55 -19.02 9.23
C SER A 40 -1.03 -17.95 8.26
N ILE A 41 0.30 -17.87 8.14
CA ILE A 41 0.93 -16.93 7.21
C ILE A 41 1.09 -17.60 5.85
N HIS A 42 0.43 -17.03 4.85
CA HIS A 42 0.64 -17.35 3.44
C HIS A 42 1.76 -16.48 2.87
N PHE A 43 2.85 -17.09 2.42
CA PHE A 43 3.98 -16.38 1.80
C PHE A 43 3.76 -16.26 0.30
N HIS A 44 3.73 -15.05 -0.24
CA HIS A 44 3.59 -14.83 -1.68
C HIS A 44 4.85 -15.21 -2.47
N TRP A 45 5.99 -15.32 -1.78
CA TRP A 45 7.27 -15.61 -2.42
C TRP A 45 8.10 -16.62 -1.61
N PRO A 46 8.83 -17.56 -2.25
CA PRO A 46 9.74 -18.46 -1.54
C PRO A 46 10.80 -17.72 -0.71
N TRP A 47 11.36 -16.65 -1.25
CA TRP A 47 12.36 -15.82 -0.58
C TRP A 47 11.80 -15.06 0.64
N SER A 48 10.50 -14.75 0.65
CA SER A 48 9.86 -14.10 1.80
C SER A 48 9.74 -15.05 2.99
N ARG A 49 9.52 -16.35 2.74
CA ARG A 49 9.50 -17.39 3.77
C ARG A 49 10.88 -17.54 4.43
N GLN A 50 11.95 -17.49 3.64
CA GLN A 50 13.33 -17.54 4.13
C GLN A 50 13.64 -16.30 4.99
N ALA A 51 13.30 -15.12 4.50
CA ALA A 51 13.47 -13.87 5.26
C ALA A 51 12.70 -13.85 6.59
N ALA A 52 11.52 -14.47 6.64
CA ALA A 52 10.69 -14.58 7.84
C ALA A 52 11.11 -15.71 8.82
N SER A 53 12.23 -16.37 8.55
CA SER A 53 12.87 -17.33 9.46
C SER A 53 14.14 -16.77 10.10
N GLU A 54 14.34 -15.45 10.03
CA GLU A 54 15.45 -14.76 10.68
C GLU A 54 14.96 -13.69 11.66
N GLY A 55 15.71 -13.51 12.75
CA GLY A 55 15.51 -12.41 13.70
C GLY A 55 14.14 -12.44 14.39
N ASP A 56 13.57 -11.28 14.68
CA ASP A 56 12.28 -11.23 15.38
C ASP A 56 11.10 -11.58 14.48
N ALA A 57 11.27 -11.59 13.15
CA ALA A 57 10.20 -12.01 12.24
C ALA A 57 9.77 -13.46 12.50
N GLU A 58 10.70 -14.34 12.85
CA GLU A 58 10.39 -15.72 13.23
C GLU A 58 9.58 -15.77 14.54
N LYS A 59 9.96 -14.96 15.53
CA LYS A 59 9.26 -14.87 16.82
C LYS A 59 7.86 -14.29 16.67
N ILE A 60 7.71 -13.24 15.86
CA ILE A 60 6.41 -12.64 15.53
C ILE A 60 5.52 -13.67 14.86
N LYS A 61 6.05 -14.39 13.86
CA LYS A 61 5.35 -15.47 13.17
C LYS A 61 4.86 -16.56 14.14
N SER A 62 5.70 -16.99 15.10
CA SER A 62 5.31 -18.03 16.06
C SER A 62 4.26 -17.57 17.07
N HIS A 63 4.18 -16.28 17.36
CA HIS A 63 3.21 -15.71 18.31
C HIS A 63 1.97 -15.09 17.66
N LEU A 64 1.89 -15.02 16.33
CA LEU A 64 0.81 -14.37 15.60
C LEU A 64 -0.58 -14.83 16.06
N LYS A 65 -0.82 -16.14 16.17
CA LYS A 65 -2.14 -16.67 16.56
C LYS A 65 -2.53 -16.28 17.98
N ILE A 66 -1.56 -16.20 18.89
CA ILE A 66 -1.80 -15.78 20.28
C ILE A 66 -2.15 -14.30 20.30
N TYR A 67 -1.39 -13.47 19.56
CA TYR A 67 -1.69 -12.05 19.39
C TYR A 67 -3.12 -11.83 18.86
N LEU A 68 -3.50 -12.54 17.79
CA LEU A 68 -4.83 -12.39 17.19
C LEU A 68 -5.95 -12.77 18.16
N ARG A 69 -5.81 -13.88 18.90
CA ARG A 69 -6.79 -14.27 19.93
C ARG A 69 -6.96 -13.21 21.01
N ASN A 70 -5.84 -12.72 21.54
CA ASN A 70 -5.86 -11.71 22.61
C ASN A 70 -6.46 -10.39 22.11
N MET A 71 -6.19 -10.00 20.85
CA MET A 71 -6.80 -8.81 20.25
C MET A 71 -8.30 -8.96 20.05
N ILE A 72 -8.75 -10.11 19.54
CA ILE A 72 -10.17 -10.40 19.35
C ILE A 72 -10.91 -10.37 20.69
N GLN A 73 -10.37 -11.04 21.70
CA GLN A 73 -10.94 -11.06 23.04
C GLN A 73 -11.03 -9.63 23.62
N TYR A 74 -9.94 -8.86 23.54
CA TYR A 74 -9.93 -7.47 24.02
C TYR A 74 -10.99 -6.61 23.34
N VAL A 75 -11.16 -6.73 22.02
CA VAL A 75 -12.18 -5.94 21.30
C VAL A 75 -13.59 -6.38 21.69
N HIS A 76 -13.85 -7.66 21.94
CA HIS A 76 -15.14 -8.11 22.46
C HIS A 76 -15.44 -7.54 23.85
N GLU A 77 -14.46 -7.53 24.75
CA GLU A 77 -14.59 -6.94 26.09
C GLU A 77 -14.94 -5.45 25.99
N VAL A 78 -14.17 -4.68 25.21
CA VAL A 78 -14.44 -3.25 24.99
C VAL A 78 -15.80 -3.01 24.33
N ALA A 79 -16.17 -3.81 23.33
CA ALA A 79 -17.45 -3.67 22.65
C ALA A 79 -18.65 -3.91 23.58
N GLN A 80 -18.51 -4.84 24.54
CA GLN A 80 -19.53 -5.08 25.55
C GLN A 80 -19.60 -3.96 26.60
N GLU A 81 -18.44 -3.52 27.11
CA GLU A 81 -18.35 -2.44 28.10
C GLU A 81 -18.91 -1.11 27.58
N GLU A 82 -18.53 -0.75 26.36
CA GLU A 82 -18.93 0.51 25.71
C GLU A 82 -20.22 0.37 24.88
N GLN A 83 -20.88 -0.79 24.92
CA GLN A 83 -22.13 -1.07 24.20
C GLN A 83 -22.05 -0.71 22.71
N LEU A 84 -20.95 -1.10 22.06
CA LEU A 84 -20.73 -0.83 20.64
C LEU A 84 -21.64 -1.68 19.77
N ASP A 85 -22.16 -1.08 18.70
CA ASP A 85 -22.97 -1.77 17.72
C ASP A 85 -22.11 -2.70 16.83
N TYR A 86 -22.70 -3.84 16.48
CA TYR A 86 -22.19 -4.73 15.45
C TYR A 86 -22.91 -4.47 14.11
N PRO A 87 -22.26 -4.65 12.95
CA PRO A 87 -20.88 -5.11 12.78
C PRO A 87 -19.84 -4.04 13.10
N LEU A 88 -18.74 -4.46 13.72
CA LEU A 88 -17.60 -3.60 14.07
C LEU A 88 -16.41 -3.92 13.16
N VAL A 89 -15.74 -2.89 12.66
CA VAL A 89 -14.53 -3.04 11.85
C VAL A 89 -13.37 -2.34 12.53
N VAL A 90 -12.33 -3.10 12.85
CA VAL A 90 -11.06 -2.59 13.38
C VAL A 90 -9.98 -2.75 12.33
N GLN A 91 -9.24 -1.68 12.06
CA GLN A 91 -8.13 -1.67 11.10
C GLN A 91 -6.84 -1.28 11.81
N ILE A 92 -5.77 -2.01 11.54
CA ILE A 92 -4.44 -1.76 12.10
C ILE A 92 -3.47 -1.57 10.94
N ARG A 93 -2.77 -0.44 10.94
CA ARG A 93 -1.69 -0.15 10.01
C ARG A 93 -0.40 0.01 10.81
N ALA A 94 0.57 -0.87 10.63
CA ALA A 94 1.83 -0.82 11.39
C ALA A 94 3.03 -1.07 10.49
N GLY A 95 4.17 -0.46 10.79
CA GLY A 95 5.38 -0.69 10.01
C GLY A 95 6.43 0.38 10.19
N CYS A 96 7.31 0.49 9.21
CA CYS A 96 8.34 1.52 9.20
C CYS A 96 8.67 2.00 7.79
N VAL A 97 9.14 3.23 7.74
CA VAL A 97 9.68 3.90 6.56
C VAL A 97 11.20 3.89 6.68
N LEU A 98 11.90 3.41 5.65
CA LEU A 98 13.36 3.47 5.53
C LEU A 98 13.77 4.52 4.49
N TYR A 99 14.49 5.54 4.95
CA TYR A 99 14.97 6.64 4.13
C TYR A 99 16.34 6.34 3.49
N PRO A 100 16.71 7.02 2.38
CA PRO A 100 18.02 6.81 1.72
C PRO A 100 19.23 7.09 2.61
N ASN A 101 19.12 8.03 3.54
CA ASN A 101 20.14 8.35 4.56
C ASN A 101 20.22 7.31 5.70
N ARG A 102 19.50 6.18 5.59
CA ARG A 102 19.41 5.09 6.57
C ARG A 102 18.68 5.43 7.87
N THR A 103 18.06 6.60 8.00
CA THR A 103 17.13 6.83 9.09
C THR A 103 15.85 6.02 8.86
N SER A 104 15.21 5.62 9.95
CA SER A 104 13.92 4.91 9.94
C SER A 104 12.88 5.71 10.71
N TRP A 105 11.62 5.54 10.35
CA TRP A 105 10.49 6.07 11.12
C TRP A 105 9.41 5.00 11.22
N GLY A 106 9.13 4.57 12.45
CA GLY A 106 8.10 3.58 12.75
C GLY A 106 6.73 4.24 12.88
N PHE A 107 5.67 3.48 12.57
CA PHE A 107 4.29 3.93 12.76
C PHE A 107 3.40 2.75 13.15
N MET A 108 2.37 3.02 13.94
CA MET A 108 1.28 2.10 14.19
C MET A 108 0.00 2.89 14.47
N ASP A 109 -0.98 2.74 13.60
CA ASP A 109 -2.28 3.41 13.63
C ASP A 109 -3.38 2.36 13.79
N ILE A 110 -4.39 2.68 14.61
CA ILE A 110 -5.58 1.85 14.80
C ILE A 110 -6.81 2.70 14.46
N GLY A 111 -7.65 2.16 13.58
CA GLY A 111 -8.91 2.74 13.19
C GLY A 111 -10.09 1.84 13.54
N GLU A 112 -11.25 2.47 13.72
CA GLU A 112 -12.54 1.84 14.00
C GLU A 112 -13.59 2.47 13.08
N GLY A 113 -14.40 1.63 12.43
CA GLY A 113 -15.45 2.11 11.51
C GLY A 113 -14.92 2.91 10.31
N GLY A 114 -13.66 2.67 9.91
CA GLY A 114 -12.98 3.40 8.85
C GLY A 114 -12.48 4.80 9.24
N ARG A 115 -12.46 5.13 10.54
CA ARG A 115 -11.93 6.40 11.08
C ARG A 115 -10.80 6.15 12.07
N ASP A 116 -9.87 7.08 12.14
CA ASP A 116 -8.75 7.01 13.09
C ASP A 116 -9.27 6.99 14.55
N LEU A 117 -8.71 6.10 15.37
CA LEU A 117 -9.06 5.94 16.78
C LEU A 117 -7.88 6.34 17.68
N ILE A 118 -6.77 5.61 17.59
CA ILE A 118 -5.52 5.88 18.34
C ILE A 118 -4.30 5.61 17.46
N ALA A 119 -3.15 6.17 17.81
CA ALA A 119 -1.87 5.84 17.19
C ALA A 119 -0.73 5.77 18.20
N PHE A 120 0.28 4.97 17.91
CA PHE A 120 1.45 4.84 18.75
C PHE A 120 2.54 5.84 18.34
N GLU A 121 2.82 6.79 19.22
CA GLU A 121 3.98 7.67 19.13
C GLU A 121 5.24 6.90 19.56
N VAL A 122 5.94 6.34 18.58
CA VAL A 122 7.09 5.45 18.79
C VAL A 122 8.16 6.08 19.69
N GLU A 123 8.52 7.34 19.45
CA GLU A 123 9.57 8.06 20.21
C GLU A 123 9.19 8.28 21.68
N ARG A 124 7.90 8.51 21.96
CA ARG A 124 7.39 8.71 23.32
C ARG A 124 6.96 7.41 23.99
N GLN A 125 6.92 6.31 23.23
CA GLN A 125 6.36 5.03 23.64
C GLN A 125 4.95 5.17 24.21
N HIS A 126 4.13 5.99 23.56
CA HIS A 126 2.83 6.41 24.05
C HIS A 126 1.73 6.25 23.00
N TRP A 127 0.56 5.79 23.41
CA TRP A 127 -0.62 5.71 22.56
C TRP A 127 -1.45 6.98 22.67
N GLU A 128 -1.57 7.73 21.59
CA GLU A 128 -2.30 8.99 21.52
C GLU A 128 -3.68 8.80 20.87
N PRO A 129 -4.75 9.34 21.47
CA PRO A 129 -6.05 9.49 20.83
C PRO A 129 -5.96 10.32 19.53
N ARG A 130 -6.63 9.88 18.47
CA ARG A 130 -6.74 10.63 17.20
C ARG A 130 -8.02 11.46 17.10
N LYS A 131 -8.98 11.23 17.98
CA LYS A 131 -10.25 11.95 18.07
C LYS A 131 -10.69 12.11 19.53
N PRO A 132 -11.34 13.22 19.90
CA PRO A 132 -11.91 13.37 21.24
C PRO A 132 -13.15 12.48 21.38
N SER A 133 -12.97 11.26 21.86
CA SER A 133 -14.05 10.30 22.09
C SER A 133 -13.75 9.41 23.28
N THR A 134 -14.77 9.04 24.06
CA THR A 134 -14.63 8.15 25.23
C THR A 134 -13.94 6.84 24.87
N LEU A 135 -14.30 6.25 23.73
CA LEU A 135 -13.67 5.03 23.23
C LEU A 135 -12.16 5.21 22.96
N ALA A 136 -11.75 6.31 22.32
CA ALA A 136 -10.33 6.57 22.04
C ALA A 136 -9.51 6.73 23.32
N GLU A 137 -10.04 7.47 24.30
CA GLU A 137 -9.40 7.67 25.61
C GLU A 137 -9.28 6.36 26.40
N LEU A 138 -10.35 5.55 26.42
CA LEU A 138 -10.37 4.26 27.09
C LEU A 138 -9.31 3.32 26.49
N VAL A 139 -9.29 3.17 25.16
CA VAL A 139 -8.36 2.27 24.48
C VAL A 139 -6.91 2.79 24.61
N SER A 140 -6.67 4.09 24.47
CA SER A 140 -5.35 4.70 24.71
C SER A 140 -4.86 4.39 26.12
N LYS A 141 -5.66 4.64 27.15
CA LYS A 141 -5.30 4.39 28.56
C LYS A 141 -5.02 2.91 28.81
N SER A 142 -5.86 2.01 28.26
CA SER A 142 -5.68 0.56 28.34
C SER A 142 -4.33 0.14 27.75
N PHE A 143 -3.96 0.67 26.59
CA PHE A 143 -2.72 0.32 25.91
C PHE A 143 -1.50 0.92 26.61
N ASN A 144 -1.59 2.17 27.08
CA ASN A 144 -0.53 2.86 27.82
C ASN A 144 -0.21 2.23 29.19
N SER A 145 -1.14 1.48 29.79
CA SER A 145 -0.90 0.73 31.02
C SER A 145 -0.02 -0.51 30.81
N LYS A 146 0.03 -1.06 29.58
CA LYS A 146 0.75 -2.29 29.22
C LYS A 146 2.21 -2.00 28.85
N LYS A 147 3.02 -1.59 29.83
CA LYS A 147 4.42 -1.13 29.62
C LYS A 147 5.33 -2.10 28.89
N ALA A 148 5.21 -3.40 29.13
CA ALA A 148 6.00 -4.41 28.43
C ALA A 148 5.66 -4.47 26.93
N ILE A 149 4.38 -4.28 26.57
CA ILE A 149 3.93 -4.28 25.18
C ILE A 149 4.37 -2.99 24.50
N THR A 150 4.27 -1.82 25.14
CA THR A 150 4.72 -0.56 24.55
C THR A 150 6.23 -0.57 24.27
N ALA A 151 7.04 -1.12 25.19
CA ALA A 151 8.48 -1.28 24.97
C ALA A 151 8.80 -2.27 23.83
N MET A 152 8.05 -3.37 23.74
CA MET A 152 8.17 -4.32 22.63
C MET A 152 7.85 -3.66 21.28
N LEU A 153 6.76 -2.91 21.21
CA LEU A 153 6.34 -2.22 19.98
C LEU A 153 7.37 -1.19 19.52
N GLU A 154 7.95 -0.42 20.45
CA GLU A 154 9.05 0.49 20.13
C GLU A 154 10.21 -0.27 19.48
N HIS A 155 10.67 -1.36 20.10
CA HIS A 155 11.78 -2.13 19.55
C HIS A 155 11.45 -2.68 18.15
N LEU A 156 10.23 -3.20 17.95
CA LEU A 156 9.79 -3.75 16.68
C LEU A 156 9.73 -2.68 15.58
N LEU A 157 9.20 -1.50 15.88
CA LEU A 157 8.97 -0.44 14.90
C LEU A 157 10.24 0.37 14.60
N SER A 158 11.08 0.63 15.61
CA SER A 158 12.33 1.39 15.47
C SER A 158 13.47 0.56 14.88
N ASN A 159 13.66 -0.67 15.37
CA ASN A 159 14.87 -1.46 15.10
C ASN A 159 14.58 -2.69 14.23
N SER A 160 13.64 -3.52 14.66
CA SER A 160 13.41 -4.83 14.02
C SER A 160 12.87 -4.67 12.60
N CYS A 161 11.94 -3.74 12.39
CA CYS A 161 11.36 -3.44 11.09
C CYS A 161 12.42 -3.00 10.07
N GLN A 162 13.32 -2.09 10.45
CA GLN A 162 14.43 -1.67 9.58
C GLN A 162 15.33 -2.86 9.20
N ARG A 163 15.70 -3.69 10.19
CA ARG A 163 16.52 -4.88 9.95
C ARG A 163 15.82 -5.85 9.01
N HIS A 164 14.51 -6.03 9.18
CA HIS A 164 13.71 -6.91 8.34
C HIS A 164 13.62 -6.42 6.89
N ILE A 165 13.53 -5.11 6.64
CA ILE A 165 13.63 -4.54 5.28
C ILE A 165 14.95 -4.97 4.62
N PHE A 166 16.08 -4.88 5.33
CA PHE A 166 17.37 -5.30 4.78
C PHE A 166 17.41 -6.81 4.47
N THR A 167 16.88 -7.65 5.35
CA THR A 167 16.76 -9.10 5.11
C THR A 167 15.89 -9.38 3.88
N LEU A 168 14.70 -8.78 3.77
CA LEU A 168 13.82 -8.94 2.61
C LEU A 168 14.49 -8.51 1.31
N ARG A 169 15.25 -7.41 1.32
CA ARG A 169 16.02 -6.97 0.14
C ARG A 169 17.13 -7.94 -0.25
N ARG A 170 17.80 -8.53 0.74
CA ARG A 170 18.87 -9.52 0.49
C ARG A 170 18.32 -10.75 -0.20
N TYR A 171 17.23 -11.32 0.31
CA TYR A 171 16.62 -12.53 -0.25
C TYR A 171 15.80 -12.26 -1.51
N GLY A 172 15.06 -11.15 -1.54
CA GLY A 172 14.11 -10.80 -2.60
C GLY A 172 14.65 -9.87 -3.68
N LYS A 173 15.97 -9.65 -3.75
CA LYS A 173 16.59 -8.65 -4.63
C LYS A 173 16.04 -8.69 -6.06
N THR A 174 16.06 -9.86 -6.70
CA THR A 174 15.59 -10.06 -8.07
C THR A 174 14.11 -9.68 -8.23
N ALA A 175 13.25 -10.08 -7.31
CA ALA A 175 11.81 -9.83 -7.39
C ALA A 175 11.43 -8.38 -7.08
N LEU A 176 12.12 -7.75 -6.12
CA LEU A 176 11.87 -6.38 -5.66
C LEU A 176 12.45 -5.33 -6.63
N GLU A 177 13.60 -5.62 -7.23
CA GLU A 177 14.31 -4.75 -8.17
C GLU A 177 14.01 -5.07 -9.65
N ARG A 178 13.06 -5.98 -9.92
CA ARG A 178 12.64 -6.32 -11.28
C ARG A 178 12.17 -5.09 -12.04
N GLN A 179 12.24 -5.16 -13.35
CA GLN A 179 11.88 -4.08 -14.26
C GLN A 179 11.09 -4.65 -15.42
N GLU A 180 9.81 -4.34 -15.48
CA GLU A 180 8.92 -4.77 -16.56
C GLU A 180 8.74 -3.61 -17.54
N LEU A 181 8.79 -3.92 -18.84
CA LEU A 181 8.68 -2.92 -19.90
C LEU A 181 7.22 -2.47 -20.06
N PRO A 182 6.94 -1.15 -20.14
CA PRO A 182 5.61 -0.69 -20.54
C PRO A 182 5.29 -1.16 -21.95
N VAL A 183 4.04 -1.52 -22.17
CA VAL A 183 3.41 -1.60 -23.48
C VAL A 183 2.45 -0.43 -23.59
N ALA A 184 2.49 0.29 -24.70
CA ALA A 184 1.66 1.46 -24.93
C ALA A 184 0.92 1.33 -26.26
N THR A 185 -0.38 1.62 -26.23
CA THR A 185 -1.24 1.65 -27.42
C THR A 185 -1.95 2.99 -27.49
N VAL A 186 -2.12 3.51 -28.70
CA VAL A 186 -2.83 4.77 -28.96
C VAL A 186 -4.03 4.48 -29.84
N PHE A 187 -5.20 4.94 -29.43
CA PHE A 187 -6.45 4.82 -30.18
C PHE A 187 -7.33 6.06 -29.98
N ALA A 188 -8.30 6.26 -30.86
CA ALA A 188 -9.24 7.38 -30.79
C ALA A 188 -10.62 6.93 -30.30
N ARG A 189 -11.29 7.80 -29.56
CA ARG A 189 -12.73 7.72 -29.24
C ARG A 189 -13.40 9.00 -29.71
N THR A 190 -14.58 8.89 -30.29
CA THR A 190 -15.32 10.05 -30.83
C THR A 190 -16.64 10.19 -30.08
N PRO A 191 -16.66 10.84 -28.90
CA PRO A 191 -17.89 11.01 -28.12
C PRO A 191 -18.90 11.93 -28.80
N ARG A 192 -18.43 12.86 -29.64
CA ARG A 192 -19.24 13.80 -30.42
C ARG A 192 -18.57 14.07 -31.78
N PRO A 193 -19.31 14.47 -32.83
CA PRO A 193 -18.74 14.72 -34.16
C PRO A 193 -17.63 15.79 -34.19
N ASP A 194 -17.68 16.75 -33.26
CA ASP A 194 -16.77 17.89 -33.13
C ASP A 194 -15.60 17.63 -32.17
N GLN A 195 -15.50 16.42 -31.59
CA GLN A 195 -14.48 16.11 -30.60
C GLN A 195 -13.91 14.70 -30.78
N ILE A 196 -12.58 14.63 -30.91
CA ILE A 196 -11.84 13.36 -30.87
C ILE A 196 -11.06 13.30 -29.55
N LEU A 197 -11.16 12.17 -28.86
CA LEU A 197 -10.36 11.86 -27.68
C LEU A 197 -9.29 10.85 -28.06
N LEU A 198 -8.04 11.27 -28.08
CA LEU A 198 -6.90 10.38 -28.22
C LEU A 198 -6.62 9.74 -26.86
N VAL A 199 -6.52 8.42 -26.83
CA VAL A 199 -6.28 7.66 -25.61
C VAL A 199 -4.98 6.89 -25.76
N CYS A 200 -4.01 7.20 -24.90
CA CYS A 200 -2.79 6.42 -24.73
C CYS A 200 -2.98 5.50 -23.52
N HIS A 201 -3.15 4.20 -23.77
CA HIS A 201 -3.19 3.18 -22.73
C HIS A 201 -1.81 2.58 -22.55
N VAL A 202 -1.25 2.74 -21.35
CA VAL A 202 0.07 2.23 -20.96
C VAL A 202 -0.15 1.15 -19.91
N THR A 203 0.41 -0.04 -20.09
CA THR A 203 0.22 -1.19 -19.20
C THR A 203 1.48 -2.06 -19.12
N GLY A 204 1.53 -2.99 -18.16
CA GLY A 204 2.60 -3.99 -18.06
C GLY A 204 3.91 -3.48 -17.44
N PHE A 205 3.95 -2.24 -16.95
CA PHE A 205 5.18 -1.66 -16.39
C PHE A 205 5.33 -1.90 -14.89
N TYR A 206 6.57 -2.05 -14.46
CA TYR A 206 6.97 -2.06 -13.05
C TYR A 206 8.43 -1.58 -12.96
N PRO A 207 8.80 -0.70 -12.00
CA PRO A 207 8.03 -0.23 -10.84
C PRO A 207 6.97 0.83 -11.15
N ARG A 208 6.20 1.23 -10.12
CA ARG A 208 5.06 2.16 -10.24
C ARG A 208 5.38 3.52 -10.91
N PRO A 209 6.51 4.19 -10.66
CA PRO A 209 6.78 5.51 -11.25
C PRO A 209 6.94 5.48 -12.77
N VAL A 210 6.07 6.20 -13.48
CA VAL A 210 6.07 6.35 -14.95
C VAL A 210 5.76 7.81 -15.32
N SER A 211 6.27 8.27 -16.46
CA SER A 211 5.93 9.57 -17.05
C SER A 211 5.32 9.35 -18.43
N VAL A 212 4.13 9.92 -18.65
CA VAL A 212 3.38 9.84 -19.90
C VAL A 212 3.03 11.25 -20.33
N ALA A 213 3.37 11.59 -21.57
CA ALA A 213 3.14 12.91 -22.14
C ALA A 213 2.60 12.78 -23.58
N TRP A 214 1.75 13.71 -23.98
CA TRP A 214 1.35 13.86 -25.37
C TRP A 214 2.28 14.83 -26.08
N LEU A 215 2.62 14.52 -27.33
CA LEU A 215 3.32 15.39 -28.24
C LEU A 215 2.37 15.82 -29.35
N ARG A 216 2.31 17.12 -29.65
CA ARG A 216 1.68 17.73 -30.82
C ARG A 216 2.79 18.30 -31.70
N ASP A 217 2.96 17.78 -32.90
CA ASP A 217 4.05 18.16 -33.82
C ASP A 217 5.44 18.10 -33.18
N GLY A 218 5.65 17.05 -32.37
CA GLY A 218 6.89 16.83 -31.63
C GLY A 218 7.05 17.67 -30.36
N GLN A 219 6.17 18.64 -30.09
CA GLN A 219 6.21 19.47 -28.89
C GLN A 219 5.29 18.93 -27.79
N GLU A 220 5.74 18.94 -26.54
CA GLU A 220 4.96 18.42 -25.42
C GLU A 220 3.74 19.30 -25.12
N VAL A 221 2.57 18.67 -25.03
CA VAL A 221 1.32 19.34 -24.69
C VAL A 221 1.34 19.66 -23.18
N PRO A 222 1.19 20.93 -22.78
CA PRO A 222 1.21 21.30 -21.37
C PRO A 222 -0.04 20.78 -20.64
N PRO A 223 0.01 20.63 -19.31
CA PRO A 223 -1.17 20.35 -18.50
C PRO A 223 -2.28 21.37 -18.75
N GLY A 224 -3.52 20.90 -18.90
CA GLY A 224 -4.66 21.76 -19.21
C GLY A 224 -5.96 20.97 -19.32
N PRO A 225 -7.10 21.64 -19.54
CA PRO A 225 -8.43 21.00 -19.53
C PRO A 225 -8.62 19.96 -20.63
N SER A 226 -7.83 20.02 -21.71
CA SER A 226 -7.86 19.03 -22.80
C SER A 226 -7.05 17.77 -22.51
N LEU A 227 -6.19 17.77 -21.48
CA LEU A 227 -5.30 16.66 -21.13
C LEU A 227 -5.68 16.10 -19.76
N ASN A 228 -6.03 14.81 -19.73
CA ASN A 228 -6.35 14.11 -18.50
C ASN A 228 -5.61 12.77 -18.42
N THR A 229 -4.84 12.57 -17.36
CA THR A 229 -4.16 11.29 -17.09
C THR A 229 -4.77 10.65 -15.85
N THR A 230 -5.23 9.40 -15.98
CA THR A 230 -5.84 8.67 -14.87
C THR A 230 -4.82 8.34 -13.79
N ALA A 231 -5.32 8.02 -12.59
CA ALA A 231 -4.51 7.36 -11.58
C ALA A 231 -3.87 6.07 -12.14
N ILE A 232 -2.71 5.72 -11.59
CA ILE A 232 -2.03 4.46 -11.87
C ILE A 232 -2.78 3.35 -11.13
N LEU A 233 -3.23 2.34 -11.87
CA LEU A 233 -3.99 1.20 -11.37
C LEU A 233 -3.12 -0.07 -11.40
N PRO A 234 -3.29 -1.00 -10.44
CA PRO A 234 -2.58 -2.27 -10.44
C PRO A 234 -3.17 -3.25 -11.46
N ASN A 235 -2.32 -4.13 -11.98
CA ASN A 235 -2.68 -5.36 -12.69
C ASN A 235 -2.57 -6.57 -11.75
N ALA A 236 -3.23 -7.68 -12.10
CA ALA A 236 -3.20 -8.92 -11.31
C ALA A 236 -1.79 -9.57 -11.25
N ASP A 237 -0.93 -9.28 -12.23
CA ASP A 237 0.44 -9.77 -12.35
C ASP A 237 1.47 -8.89 -11.60
N LEU A 238 1.00 -7.96 -10.76
CA LEU A 238 1.82 -7.00 -10.02
C LEU A 238 2.59 -6.01 -10.92
N THR A 239 2.10 -5.78 -12.14
CA THR A 239 2.47 -4.62 -12.97
C THR A 239 1.41 -3.51 -12.82
N TYR A 240 1.60 -2.41 -13.54
CA TYR A 240 0.73 -1.24 -13.49
C TYR A 240 0.17 -0.87 -14.86
N GLN A 241 -0.92 -0.11 -14.82
CA GLN A 241 -1.51 0.52 -15.99
C GLN A 241 -2.04 1.92 -15.70
N LEU A 242 -2.13 2.74 -16.75
CA LEU A 242 -2.79 4.05 -16.72
C LEU A 242 -3.30 4.42 -18.12
N ARG A 243 -4.17 5.44 -18.20
CA ARG A 243 -4.58 6.05 -19.47
C ARG A 243 -4.29 7.54 -19.45
N SER A 244 -3.73 8.06 -20.53
CA SER A 244 -3.62 9.50 -20.78
C SER A 244 -4.48 9.87 -21.97
N ILE A 245 -5.37 10.84 -21.79
CA ILE A 245 -6.42 11.21 -22.72
C ILE A 245 -6.20 12.66 -23.15
N LEU A 246 -6.15 12.90 -24.46
CA LEU A 246 -6.04 14.23 -25.06
C LEU A 246 -7.25 14.50 -25.95
N ALA A 247 -7.97 15.58 -25.67
CA ALA A 247 -9.03 16.09 -26.53
C ALA A 247 -8.44 16.93 -27.67
N VAL A 248 -8.79 16.60 -28.90
CA VAL A 248 -8.35 17.29 -30.13
C VAL A 248 -9.54 17.56 -31.05
N ALA A 249 -9.39 18.55 -31.93
CA ALA A 249 -10.43 18.87 -32.91
C ALA A 249 -10.31 17.93 -34.12
N PRO A 250 -11.43 17.49 -34.72
CA PRO A 250 -11.38 16.72 -35.95
C PRO A 250 -10.64 17.47 -37.05
N ARG A 251 -9.69 16.80 -37.71
CA ARG A 251 -8.94 17.33 -38.87
C ARG A 251 -8.23 18.67 -38.59
N ASP A 252 -7.71 18.84 -37.38
CA ASP A 252 -6.93 20.03 -37.02
C ASP A 252 -5.56 20.13 -37.71
N GLY A 253 -5.15 19.09 -38.45
CA GLY A 253 -3.95 19.08 -39.27
C GLY A 253 -2.65 18.80 -38.50
N HIS A 254 -2.76 18.47 -37.22
CA HIS A 254 -1.61 18.21 -36.36
C HIS A 254 -1.28 16.71 -36.26
N SER A 255 -0.01 16.43 -36.05
CA SER A 255 0.47 15.09 -35.71
C SER A 255 0.51 14.91 -34.20
N TYR A 256 0.10 13.74 -33.73
CA TYR A 256 0.09 13.43 -32.29
C TYR A 256 0.86 12.16 -31.99
N ALA A 257 1.56 12.15 -30.85
CA ALA A 257 2.20 10.94 -30.35
C ALA A 257 2.17 10.88 -28.83
N CYS A 258 2.02 9.67 -28.28
CA CYS A 258 2.19 9.43 -26.86
C CYS A 258 3.65 9.07 -26.56
N ARG A 259 4.27 9.81 -25.64
CA ARG A 259 5.61 9.54 -25.13
C ARG A 259 5.54 8.90 -23.75
N VAL A 260 6.15 7.73 -23.59
CA VAL A 260 6.26 7.03 -22.30
C VAL A 260 7.71 6.94 -21.87
N ARG A 261 8.00 7.42 -20.67
CA ARG A 261 9.29 7.27 -19.98
C ARG A 261 9.09 6.43 -18.73
N HIS A 262 9.93 5.41 -18.59
CA HIS A 262 9.89 4.49 -17.47
C HIS A 262 11.29 3.95 -17.22
N ARG A 263 11.64 3.64 -15.97
CA ARG A 263 13.01 3.25 -15.61
C ARG A 263 13.49 2.00 -16.35
N SER A 264 12.59 1.06 -16.66
CA SER A 264 12.92 -0.14 -17.44
C SER A 264 13.35 0.14 -18.88
N LEU A 265 13.10 1.34 -19.40
CA LEU A 265 13.56 1.79 -20.71
C LEU A 265 14.94 2.47 -20.66
N GLY A 266 15.53 2.64 -19.47
CA GLY A 266 16.78 3.37 -19.28
C GLY A 266 16.65 4.83 -19.71
N THR A 267 17.48 5.26 -20.67
CA THR A 267 17.44 6.61 -21.25
C THR A 267 16.47 6.74 -22.43
N ARG A 268 15.86 5.63 -22.88
CA ARG A 268 14.94 5.60 -24.03
C ARG A 268 13.52 5.95 -23.58
N SER A 269 12.68 6.30 -24.55
CA SER A 269 11.24 6.46 -24.38
C SER A 269 10.50 5.71 -25.47
N LEU A 270 9.30 5.19 -25.16
CA LEU A 270 8.37 4.76 -26.20
C LEU A 270 7.73 5.99 -26.81
N LEU A 271 7.66 6.02 -28.15
CA LEU A 271 6.93 7.03 -28.91
C LEU A 271 5.92 6.29 -29.77
N ILE A 272 4.64 6.46 -29.42
CA ILE A 272 3.53 5.78 -30.08
C ILE A 272 2.74 6.85 -30.85
N PRO A 273 2.91 6.98 -32.17
CA PRO A 273 2.14 7.94 -32.95
C PRO A 273 0.66 7.58 -32.98
N TRP A 274 -0.19 8.60 -33.09
CA TRP A 274 -1.57 8.46 -33.53
C TRP A 274 -1.63 8.77 -35.03
N GLY A 275 -2.02 7.78 -35.82
CA GLY A 275 -2.03 7.87 -37.28
C GLY A 275 -1.65 6.54 -37.90
#